data_AF-A0ABD5U9T4-F1
#
_entry.id   AF-A0ABD5U9T4-F1
#
_cell.length_a   1.000
_cell.length_b   1.000
_cell.length_c   1.000
_cell.angle_alpha   90.00
_cell.angle_beta   90.00
_cell.angle_gamma   90.00
#
_symmetry.space_group_name_H-M   'P 1'
#
loop_
_entity.id
_entity.type
_entity.pdbx_description
1 polymer ?
#
loop_
_entity_poly.entity_id
_entity_poly.type
_entity_poly.pdbx_seq_one_letter_code
_entity_poly.pdbx_strand_id
1 'polypeptide(L)' 'MSSDQPYYECQGCLKRYRTDDHGRRCPGCGGYLRNLAVPRNE' A
#
# COMPACT_ATOMS: atom_id res chain seq x y z
N MET A 1 -13.83 15.60 -3.17
CA MET A 1 -13.47 14.47 -4.05
C MET A 1 -12.50 13.59 -3.27
N SER A 2 -12.90 12.36 -2.96
CA SER A 2 -12.19 11.46 -2.06
C SER A 2 -10.78 11.16 -2.61
N SER A 3 -9.75 11.52 -1.85
CA SER A 3 -8.34 11.29 -2.19
C SER A 3 -8.00 9.80 -2.08
N ASP A 4 -8.50 8.98 -2.99
CA ASP A 4 -8.25 7.53 -3.02
C ASP A 4 -6.89 7.24 -3.70
N GLN A 5 -5.80 7.71 -3.09
CA GLN A 5 -4.45 7.42 -3.58
C GLN A 5 -3.98 6.06 -3.05
N PRO A 6 -3.36 5.20 -3.88
CA PRO A 6 -2.85 3.92 -3.44
C PRO A 6 -1.81 4.09 -2.35
N TYR A 7 -2.17 3.63 -1.15
CA TYR A 7 -1.44 3.83 0.08
C TYR A 7 -0.48 2.69 0.41
N TYR A 8 -0.39 1.63 -0.40
CA TYR A 8 0.46 0.49 -0.09
C TYR A 8 1.23 0.00 -1.32
N GLU A 9 2.49 -0.39 -1.13
CA GLU A 9 3.35 -0.96 -2.16
C GLU A 9 4.00 -2.26 -1.67
N CYS A 10 3.93 -3.31 -2.47
CA CYS A 10 4.57 -4.58 -2.14
C CYS A 10 6.08 -4.53 -2.34
N GLN A 11 6.85 -4.91 -1.33
CA GLN A 11 8.32 -4.97 -1.46
C GLN A 11 8.83 -6.18 -2.26
N GLY A 12 7.98 -7.19 -2.50
CA GLY A 12 8.36 -8.38 -3.26
C GLY A 12 8.14 -8.25 -4.77
N CYS A 13 6.99 -7.72 -5.18
CA CYS A 13 6.63 -7.59 -6.59
C CYS A 13 6.45 -6.13 -7.07
N LEU A 14 6.68 -5.15 -6.19
CA LEU A 14 6.59 -3.71 -6.47
C LEU A 14 5.22 -3.24 -6.99
N LYS A 15 4.18 -4.06 -6.81
CA LYS A 15 2.80 -3.68 -7.14
C LYS A 15 2.20 -2.80 -6.05
N ARG A 16 1.40 -1.82 -6.47
CA ARG A 16 0.69 -0.90 -5.58
C ARG A 16 -0.75 -1.34 -5.37
N TYR A 17 -1.22 -1.18 -4.15
CA TYR A 17 -2.53 -1.63 -3.70
C TYR A 17 -3.27 -0.47 -3.00
N ARG A 18 -4.58 -0.41 -3.23
CA ARG A 18 -5.53 0.42 -2.50
C ARG A 18 -6.27 -0.50 -1.54
N THR A 19 -5.76 -0.61 -0.33
CA THR A 19 -6.42 -1.35 0.73
C THR A 19 -6.22 -0.59 2.03
N ASP A 20 -7.28 -0.33 2.77
CA ASP A 20 -7.20 0.18 4.14
C ASP A 20 -7.08 -0.99 5.15
N ASP A 21 -7.25 -2.21 4.65
CA ASP A 21 -7.16 -3.42 5.46
C ASP A 21 -5.74 -3.56 5.99
N HIS A 22 -5.62 -3.63 7.32
CA HIS A 22 -4.36 -3.78 8.07
C HIS A 22 -3.53 -5.02 7.68
N GLY A 23 -3.99 -5.84 6.73
CA GLY A 23 -3.24 -6.91 6.09
C GLY A 23 -1.99 -6.40 5.37
N ARG A 24 -0.84 -6.49 6.04
CA ARG A 24 0.49 -6.17 5.45
C ARG A 24 0.98 -7.19 4.42
N ARG A 25 0.11 -8.02 3.81
CA ARG A 25 0.51 -9.08 2.85
C ARG A 25 -0.07 -8.83 1.47
N CYS A 26 0.78 -8.99 0.47
CA CYS A 26 0.45 -8.85 -0.93
C CYS A 26 -0.33 -10.07 -1.42
N PRO A 27 -1.53 -9.91 -2.01
CA PRO A 27 -2.32 -11.03 -2.49
C PRO A 27 -1.73 -11.69 -3.75
N GLY A 28 -0.84 -11.00 -4.48
CA GLY A 28 -0.25 -11.52 -5.71
C GLY A 28 0.96 -12.42 -5.49
N CYS A 29 1.82 -12.11 -4.52
CA CYS A 29 3.07 -12.83 -4.28
C CYS A 29 3.28 -13.26 -2.82
N GLY A 30 2.38 -12.91 -1.91
CA GLY A 30 2.50 -13.18 -0.48
C GLY A 30 3.52 -12.28 0.27
N GLY A 31 4.26 -11.42 -0.45
CA GLY A 31 5.25 -10.52 0.14
C GLY A 31 4.66 -9.42 1.01
N TYR A 32 5.50 -8.69 1.75
CA TYR A 32 5.01 -7.62 2.63
C TYR A 32 4.64 -6.33 1.87
N LEU A 33 3.53 -5.71 2.28
CA LEU A 33 3.09 -4.40 1.84
C LEU A 33 3.68 -3.32 2.76
N ARG A 34 4.30 -2.30 2.16
CA ARG A 34 4.77 -1.08 2.80
C ARG A 34 3.73 0.01 2.63
N ASN A 35 3.31 0.63 3.73
CA ASN A 35 2.44 1.79 3.68
C ASN A 35 3.21 3.01 3.13
N LEU A 36 2.68 3.58 2.05
CA LEU A 36 3.08 4.81 1.38
C LEU A 36 2.20 6.00 1.78
N ALA A 37 1.15 5.79 2.60
CA ALA A 37 0.29 6.85 3.14
C ALA A 37 0.97 7.71 4.20
N VAL A 38 2.27 7.94 4.07
CA VAL A 38 2.94 8.90 4.94
C VAL A 38 2.44 10.28 4.51
N PRO A 39 1.74 11.04 5.38
CA PRO A 39 1.45 12.42 5.08
C PRO A 39 2.80 13.12 4.90
N ARG A 40 3.00 13.75 3.73
CA ARG A 40 4.08 14.72 3.59
C ARG A 40 3.67 15.90 4.48
N ASN A 41 4.22 15.94 5.68
CA ASN A 41 4.20 17.14 6.50
C ASN A 41 4.91 18.24 5.69
N GLU A 42 4.14 19.22 5.25
CA GLU A 42 4.60 20.50 4.71
C GLU A 42 5.18 21.40 5.81
#